data_AF-A0A560T388-F1
#
_entry.id   AF-A0A560T388-F1
#
_cell.length_a   1.000
_cell.length_b   1.000
_cell.length_c   1.000
_cell.angle_alpha   90.00
_cell.angle_beta   90.00
_cell.angle_gamma   90.00
#
_symmetry.space_group_name_H-M   'P 1'
#
loop_
_entity.id
_entity.type
_entity.pdbx_description
1 polymer ?
#
loop_
_entity_poly.entity_id
_entity_poly.type
_entity_poly.pdbx_seq_one_letter_code
_entity_poly.pdbx_strand_id
1 'polypeptide(L)'
;MMFYTKGGITGTDYFPGVAYSEDGINWTRKDAELGMSLSEHAGFDDQHLCYPRLCVTADKVYAFYNGNHMGVEGIGLMELVQW
;
A
#
# COMPACT_ATOMS: atom_id res chain seq x y z
N MET A 1 1.42 14.35 3.35
CA MET A 1 1.67 12.90 3.10
C MET A 1 0.53 12.35 2.27
N MET A 2 0.84 11.56 1.24
CA MET A 2 -0.12 10.90 0.36
C MET A 2 0.24 9.42 0.26
N PHE A 3 -0.74 8.56 0.47
CA PHE A 3 -0.64 7.14 0.14
C PHE A 3 -1.19 6.93 -1.27
N TYR A 4 -0.54 6.07 -2.05
CA TYR A 4 -0.92 5.83 -3.43
C TYR A 4 -0.57 4.41 -3.85
N THR A 5 -1.14 3.98 -4.98
CA THR A 5 -0.69 2.79 -5.71
C THR A 5 0.18 3.27 -6.86
N LYS A 6 1.45 2.89 -6.91
CA LYS A 6 2.25 3.04 -8.13
C LYS A 6 1.83 1.95 -9.12
N GLY A 7 1.91 2.25 -10.40
CA GLY A 7 1.65 1.30 -11.46
C GLY A 7 1.97 1.91 -12.81
N GLY A 8 2.39 1.05 -13.73
CA GLY A 8 2.66 1.35 -15.12
C GLY A 8 1.62 0.74 -16.05
N ILE A 9 1.94 0.76 -17.33
CA ILE A 9 1.05 0.27 -18.40
C ILE A 9 1.01 -1.26 -18.51
N THR A 10 1.97 -1.96 -17.92
CA THR A 10 2.05 -3.43 -17.94
C THR A 10 1.10 -4.07 -16.94
N GLY A 11 0.72 -3.32 -15.90
CA GLY A 11 -0.11 -3.79 -14.81
C GLY A 11 0.55 -4.82 -13.89
N THR A 12 1.88 -4.88 -13.89
CA THR A 12 2.69 -5.81 -13.08
C THR A 12 3.32 -5.18 -11.84
N ASP A 13 3.27 -3.85 -11.75
CA ASP A 13 3.97 -3.05 -10.75
C ASP A 13 3.00 -2.30 -9.84
N TYR A 14 1.83 -2.90 -9.57
CA TYR A 14 0.85 -2.34 -8.64
C TYR A 14 1.24 -2.57 -7.18
N PHE A 15 1.90 -1.54 -6.63
CA PHE A 15 2.42 -1.56 -5.27
C PHE A 15 2.07 -0.27 -4.52
N PRO A 16 1.94 -0.33 -3.19
CA PRO A 16 1.61 0.82 -2.40
C PRO A 16 2.87 1.68 -2.22
N GLY A 17 2.67 2.97 -2.02
CA GLY A 17 3.76 3.89 -1.76
C GLY A 17 3.30 5.08 -0.94
N VAL A 18 4.28 5.80 -0.40
CA VAL A 18 4.08 7.07 0.32
C VAL A 18 4.88 8.17 -0.34
N ALA A 19 4.28 9.35 -0.42
CA ALA A 19 4.92 10.56 -0.89
C ALA A 19 4.67 11.72 0.08
N TYR A 20 5.64 12.62 0.17
CA TYR A 20 5.60 13.80 1.02
C TYR A 20 5.71 15.06 0.17
N SER A 21 5.01 16.09 0.59
CA SER A 21 4.99 17.39 -0.05
C SER A 21 4.68 18.44 1.01
N GLU A 22 5.36 19.57 0.93
CA GLU A 22 5.12 20.74 1.78
C GLU A 22 4.11 21.71 1.15
N ASP A 23 3.95 21.68 -0.17
CA ASP A 23 3.10 22.62 -0.94
C ASP A 23 1.89 21.95 -1.61
N GLY A 24 1.78 20.62 -1.56
CA GLY A 24 0.75 19.84 -2.22
C GLY A 24 0.90 19.72 -3.75
N ILE A 25 1.94 20.31 -4.33
CA ILE A 25 2.20 20.36 -5.78
C ILE A 25 3.43 19.53 -6.13
N ASN A 26 4.54 19.75 -5.42
CA ASN A 26 5.79 19.04 -5.60
C ASN A 26 5.89 17.89 -4.60
N TRP A 27 5.96 16.66 -5.10
CA TRP A 27 5.92 15.45 -4.28
C TRP A 27 7.23 14.66 -4.36
N THR A 28 7.80 14.34 -3.20
CA THR A 28 8.95 13.42 -3.07
C THR A 28 8.46 12.04 -2.69
N ARG A 29 8.74 11.05 -3.54
CA ARG A 29 8.39 9.64 -3.30
C ARG A 29 9.35 9.00 -2.30
N LYS A 30 8.79 8.20 -1.40
CA LYS A 30 9.48 7.44 -0.35
C LYS A 30 8.90 6.03 -0.21
N ASP A 31 8.72 5.33 -1.33
CA ASP A 31 7.99 4.06 -1.43
C ASP A 31 8.35 3.04 -0.34
N ALA A 32 9.66 2.90 -0.05
CA ALA A 32 10.16 1.93 0.91
C ALA A 32 9.76 2.24 2.37
N GLU A 33 9.40 3.48 2.70
CA GLU A 33 9.01 3.87 4.06
C GLU A 33 7.63 3.34 4.46
N LEU A 34 6.79 2.92 3.50
CA LEU A 34 5.46 2.39 3.84
C LEU A 34 5.51 0.98 4.46
N GLY A 35 6.61 0.24 4.25
CA GLY A 35 6.87 -1.03 4.94
C GLY A 35 5.94 -2.20 4.60
N MET A 36 5.12 -2.10 3.55
CA MET A 36 4.23 -3.19 3.11
C MET A 36 4.93 -4.11 2.10
N SER A 37 4.81 -5.43 2.30
CA SER A 37 5.40 -6.46 1.44
C SER A 37 4.36 -7.53 1.06
N LEU A 38 4.56 -8.16 -0.09
CA LEU A 38 3.74 -9.29 -0.54
C LEU A 38 3.74 -10.44 0.46
N SER A 39 2.68 -11.23 0.42
CA SER A 39 2.63 -12.49 1.18
C SER A 39 3.73 -13.45 0.74
N GLU A 40 4.34 -14.16 1.70
CA GLU A 40 5.36 -15.18 1.41
C GLU A 40 4.76 -16.44 0.77
N HIS A 41 3.45 -16.63 0.92
CA HIS A 41 2.71 -17.77 0.41
C HIS A 41 1.78 -17.34 -0.70
N ALA A 42 1.57 -18.23 -1.68
CA ALA A 42 0.62 -18.01 -2.75
C ALA A 42 -0.78 -17.75 -2.18
N GLY A 43 -1.45 -16.71 -2.67
CA GLY A 43 -2.67 -16.20 -2.08
C GLY A 43 -3.22 -15.00 -2.83
N PHE A 44 -4.16 -14.29 -2.20
CA PHE A 44 -4.86 -13.17 -2.84
C PHE A 44 -3.99 -11.91 -3.00
N ASP A 45 -2.80 -11.87 -2.41
CA ASP A 45 -1.91 -10.70 -2.33
C ASP A 45 -0.41 -11.07 -2.47
N ASP A 46 -0.13 -12.15 -3.18
CA ASP A 46 1.23 -12.64 -3.46
C ASP A 46 1.88 -12.00 -4.70
N GLN A 47 1.14 -11.17 -5.46
CA GLN A 47 1.66 -10.45 -6.63
C GLN A 47 1.52 -8.93 -6.53
N HIS A 48 0.42 -8.43 -5.96
CA HIS A 48 0.16 -7.00 -5.85
C HIS A 48 -0.39 -6.59 -4.48
N LEU A 49 -0.12 -5.33 -4.14
CA LEU A 49 -0.71 -4.65 -3.00
C LEU A 49 -1.20 -3.28 -3.48
N CYS A 50 -2.51 -3.09 -3.48
CA CYS A 50 -3.15 -1.95 -4.13
C CYS A 50 -3.95 -1.10 -3.14
N TYR A 51 -4.00 0.19 -3.43
CA TYR A 51 -4.91 1.17 -2.80
C TYR A 51 -4.83 1.20 -1.28
N PRO A 52 -3.63 1.42 -0.70
CA PRO A 52 -3.45 1.43 0.73
C PRO A 52 -4.30 2.52 1.39
N ARG A 53 -5.01 2.18 2.46
CA ARG A 53 -5.70 3.13 3.31
C ARG A 53 -5.42 2.86 4.77
N LEU A 54 -4.75 3.80 5.42
CA LEU A 54 -4.56 3.74 6.87
C LEU A 54 -5.85 4.03 7.62
N CYS A 55 -6.09 3.24 8.67
CA CYS A 55 -7.13 3.40 9.67
C CYS A 55 -6.46 3.46 11.04
N VAL A 56 -6.60 4.59 11.72
CA VAL A 56 -6.04 4.81 13.05
C VAL A 56 -7.15 4.61 14.08
N THR A 57 -6.89 3.76 15.05
CA THR A 57 -7.74 3.50 16.22
C THR A 57 -7.05 4.08 17.47
N ALA A 58 -7.65 3.89 18.65
CA ALA A 58 -7.09 4.44 19.89
C ALA A 58 -5.73 3.83 20.26
N ASP A 59 -5.53 2.54 19.94
CA ASP A 59 -4.38 1.74 20.33
C ASP A 59 -3.54 1.24 19.14
N LYS A 60 -4.13 1.20 17.94
CA LYS A 60 -3.50 0.56 16.78
C LYS A 60 -3.66 1.35 15.49
N VAL A 61 -2.75 1.11 14.56
CA VAL A 61 -2.83 1.58 13.18
C VAL A 61 -2.93 0.37 12.27
N TYR A 62 -3.89 0.39 11.37
CA TYR A 62 -4.06 -0.64 10.36
C TYR A 62 -3.95 -0.06 8.95
N ALA A 63 -3.52 -0.87 7.99
CA ALA A 63 -3.61 -0.59 6.57
C ALA A 63 -4.61 -1.55 5.92
N PHE A 64 -5.71 -1.02 5.41
CA PHE A 64 -6.56 -1.74 4.45
C PHE A 64 -5.93 -1.67 3.06
N TYR A 65 -6.00 -2.76 2.31
CA TYR A 65 -5.48 -2.82 0.95
C TYR A 65 -6.23 -3.85 0.10
N ASN A 66 -6.17 -3.67 -1.21
CA ASN A 66 -6.63 -4.62 -2.21
C ASN A 66 -5.47 -5.53 -2.60
N GLY A 67 -5.75 -6.82 -2.79
CA GLY A 67 -4.77 -7.78 -3.29
C GLY A 67 -4.59 -7.73 -4.80
N ASN A 68 -4.18 -8.86 -5.37
CA ASN A 68 -3.92 -9.10 -6.77
C ASN A 68 -4.99 -8.54 -7.70
N HIS A 69 -4.53 -8.04 -8.85
CA HIS A 69 -5.39 -7.52 -9.92
C HIS A 69 -6.37 -6.45 -9.42
N MET A 70 -5.87 -5.47 -8.66
CA MET A 70 -6.68 -4.37 -8.12
C MET A 70 -7.78 -4.83 -7.16
N GLY A 71 -7.57 -5.96 -6.50
CA GLY A 71 -8.49 -6.53 -5.51
C GLY A 71 -9.56 -7.46 -6.08
N VAL A 72 -9.39 -7.95 -7.31
CA VAL A 72 -10.24 -9.04 -7.85
C VAL A 72 -10.16 -10.27 -6.95
N GLU A 73 -8.99 -10.55 -6.37
CA GLU A 73 -8.76 -11.76 -5.57
C GLU A 73 -9.02 -11.54 -4.07
N GLY A 74 -9.13 -10.30 -3.60
CA GLY A 74 -9.47 -10.03 -2.21
C GLY A 74 -9.06 -8.66 -1.69
N ILE A 75 -9.41 -8.45 -0.42
CA ILE A 75 -9.06 -7.27 0.38
C ILE A 75 -8.39 -7.79 1.65
N GLY A 76 -7.30 -7.15 2.06
CA GLY A 76 -6.55 -7.49 3.25
C GLY A 76 -6.49 -6.35 4.28
N LEU A 77 -5.97 -6.70 5.45
CA LEU A 77 -5.73 -5.80 6.56
C LEU A 77 -4.37 -6.14 7.19
N MET A 78 -3.47 -5.16 7.28
CA MET A 78 -2.21 -5.27 8.02
C MET A 78 -2.26 -4.38 9.26
N GLU A 79 -1.69 -4.85 10.37
CA GLU A 79 -1.44 -4.02 11.56
C GLU A 79 -0.02 -3.45 11.48
N LEU A 80 0.12 -2.16 11.73
CA LEU A 80 1.43 -1.53 11.88
C LEU A 80 1.99 -1.87 13.27
N VAL A 81 2.98 -2.74 13.31
CA VAL A 81 3.66 -3.13 14.55
C VAL A 81 4.85 -2.23 14.90
N GLN A 82 5.48 -1.61 13.88
CA GLN A 82 6.63 -0.71 14.02
C GLN A 82 6.67 0.26 12.83
N TRP A 83 7.00 1.52 13.09
CA TRP A 83 7.30 2.54 12.08
C TRP A 83 8.81 2.67 11.88
#